data_AF-F3KK13-F1
#
_entry.id   AF-F3KK13-F1
#
_cell.length_a   1.000
_cell.length_b   1.000
_cell.length_c   1.000
_cell.angle_alpha   90.00
_cell.angle_beta   90.00
_cell.angle_gamma   90.00
#
_symmetry.space_group_name_H-M   'P 1'
#
loop_
_entity.id
_entity.type
_entity.pdbx_description
1 polymer ?
#
loop_
_entity_poly.entity_id
_entity_poly.type
_entity_poly.pdbx_seq_one_letter_code
_entity_poly.pdbx_strand_id
1 'polypeptide(L)'
;MIGVGSSLGSQTDVVNNLDIVKTGEISYKTMFDFCRTENNIFVMGVMIKSEVESVIIPVDNYMDLGQCHKYGTNIHTSDTSSLVFSLFARDDFNDIVILLEKQLTITQDLVISAEQDLLKIQNIEPENLEKINTIKNKLNSYREILDSTKSSIKAIRGME
;
A
#
# COMPACT_ATOMS: atom_id res chain seq x y z
N MET A 1 -31.29 11.55 -10.27
CA MET A 1 -30.83 10.25 -9.73
C MET A 1 -29.45 10.48 -9.17
N ILE A 2 -29.34 10.50 -7.85
CA ILE A 2 -28.10 10.73 -7.12
C ILE A 2 -27.77 9.38 -6.46
N GLY A 3 -26.74 8.69 -6.94
CA GLY A 3 -26.18 7.51 -6.27
C GLY A 3 -24.95 7.95 -5.49
N VAL A 4 -25.12 8.23 -4.20
CA VAL A 4 -24.06 8.67 -3.29
C VAL A 4 -23.54 7.46 -2.51
N GLY A 5 -22.23 7.22 -2.61
CA GLY A 5 -21.36 6.81 -1.51
C GLY A 5 -21.51 5.40 -0.93
N SER A 6 -20.71 4.46 -1.43
CA SER A 6 -20.21 3.36 -0.61
C SER A 6 -19.16 3.94 0.36
N SER A 7 -19.57 4.13 1.62
CA SER A 7 -18.67 4.55 2.68
C SER A 7 -17.69 3.42 3.00
N LEU A 8 -16.45 3.54 2.54
CA LEU A 8 -15.31 2.93 3.24
C LEU A 8 -15.29 3.56 4.64
N GLY A 9 -15.87 2.86 5.61
CA GLY A 9 -15.87 3.31 7.00
C GLY A 9 -14.44 3.39 7.51
N SER A 10 -14.00 4.59 7.93
CA SER A 10 -12.78 4.73 8.72
C SER A 10 -13.06 4.19 10.12
N GLN A 11 -12.85 2.89 10.33
CA GLN A 11 -12.76 2.32 11.68
C GLN A 11 -11.29 2.08 12.00
N THR A 12 -10.67 3.10 12.58
CA THR A 12 -9.39 2.98 13.28
C THR A 12 -9.48 2.10 14.53
N ASP A 13 -10.68 1.77 15.00
CA ASP A 13 -10.94 1.05 16.27
C ASP A 13 -10.47 -0.41 16.29
N VAL A 14 -9.97 -0.94 15.18
CA VAL A 14 -9.54 -2.35 15.07
C VAL A 14 -8.01 -2.49 14.93
N VAL A 15 -7.32 -1.40 14.62
CA VAL A 15 -5.86 -1.34 14.48
C VAL A 15 -5.30 -0.73 15.77
N ASN A 16 -4.77 -1.59 16.64
CA ASN A 16 -4.21 -1.17 17.92
C ASN A 16 -2.68 -1.02 17.82
N ASN A 17 -2.09 -0.22 18.72
CA ASN A 17 -0.63 -0.09 18.85
C ASN A 17 0.09 0.23 17.53
N LEU A 18 -0.48 1.15 16.73
CA LEU A 18 0.11 1.57 15.46
C LEU A 18 1.46 2.27 15.69
N ASP A 19 2.51 1.68 15.13
CA ASP A 19 3.86 2.23 15.06
C ASP A 19 4.25 2.51 13.61
N ILE A 20 4.83 3.67 13.36
CA ILE A 20 5.22 4.14 12.02
C ILE A 20 6.65 4.65 12.11
N VAL A 21 7.56 3.94 11.45
CA VAL A 21 9.00 4.22 11.47
C VAL A 21 9.48 4.56 10.08
N LYS A 22 10.11 5.73 9.91
CA LYS A 22 10.71 6.12 8.64
C LYS A 22 11.90 5.23 8.30
N THR A 23 11.90 4.61 7.12
CA THR A 23 12.95 3.70 6.62
C THR A 23 13.65 4.21 5.37
N GLY A 24 13.07 5.19 4.67
CA GLY A 24 13.65 5.84 3.50
C GLY A 24 13.11 7.26 3.33
N GLU A 25 13.42 7.93 2.22
CA GLU A 25 13.00 9.32 1.97
C GLU A 25 11.48 9.50 2.07
N ILE A 26 10.75 8.59 1.42
CA ILE A 26 9.28 8.49 1.44
C ILE A 26 8.79 7.09 1.88
N SER A 27 9.67 6.25 2.41
CA SER A 27 9.35 4.87 2.79
C SER A 27 9.21 4.77 4.31
N TYR A 28 8.14 4.11 4.75
CA TYR A 28 7.79 3.94 6.16
C TYR A 28 7.42 2.50 6.43
N LYS A 29 7.98 1.95 7.51
CA LYS A 29 7.52 0.69 8.07
C LYS A 29 6.35 0.97 8.99
N THR A 30 5.21 0.34 8.72
CA THR A 30 4.03 0.36 9.57
C THR A 30 3.91 -0.96 10.31
N MET A 31 3.59 -0.92 11.59
CA MET A 31 3.32 -2.09 12.42
C MET A 31 2.08 -1.83 13.27
N PHE A 32 1.23 -2.84 13.42
CA PHE A 32 0.01 -2.72 14.22
C PHE A 32 -0.44 -4.09 14.73
N ASP A 33 -1.24 -4.06 15.79
CA ASP A 33 -1.96 -5.23 16.30
C ASP A 33 -3.35 -5.26 15.67
N PHE A 34 -3.74 -6.42 15.14
CA PHE A 34 -5.13 -6.69 14.76
C PHE A 34 -5.69 -7.75 15.71
N CYS A 35 -6.80 -7.42 16.37
CA CYS A 35 -7.47 -8.27 17.34
C CYS A 35 -8.81 -8.78 16.80
N ARG A 36 -9.07 -10.08 16.89
CA ARG A 36 -10.36 -10.66 16.50
C ARG A 36 -11.42 -10.32 17.54
N THR A 37 -12.52 -9.76 17.09
CA THR A 37 -13.70 -9.42 17.89
C THR A 37 -14.95 -9.91 17.19
N GLU A 38 -16.09 -9.90 17.90
CA GLU A 38 -17.38 -10.25 17.30
C GLU A 38 -17.74 -9.36 16.11
N ASN A 39 -17.27 -8.10 16.11
CA ASN A 39 -17.56 -7.11 15.06
C ASN A 39 -16.72 -7.29 13.79
N ASN A 40 -15.64 -8.08 13.82
CA ASN A 40 -14.70 -8.22 12.70
C ASN A 40 -14.41 -9.70 12.35
N ILE A 41 -15.31 -10.61 12.70
CA ILE A 41 -15.17 -12.05 12.45
C ILE A 41 -15.01 -12.39 10.95
N PHE A 42 -15.66 -11.63 10.06
CA PHE A 42 -15.59 -11.86 8.61
C PHE A 42 -14.49 -11.06 7.90
N VAL A 43 -13.67 -10.32 8.65
CA VAL A 43 -12.58 -9.53 8.08
C VAL A 43 -11.45 -10.45 7.62
N MET A 44 -11.07 -10.27 6.36
CA MET A 44 -10.03 -11.02 5.66
C MET A 44 -8.67 -10.31 5.70
N GLY A 45 -8.66 -9.01 5.93
CA GLY A 45 -7.41 -8.28 6.13
C GLY A 45 -7.58 -6.79 6.38
N VAL A 46 -6.45 -6.11 6.38
CA VAL A 46 -6.32 -4.66 6.49
C VAL A 46 -5.76 -4.11 5.17
N MET A 47 -6.41 -3.10 4.62
CA MET A 47 -5.87 -2.27 3.56
C MET A 47 -5.29 -1.00 4.18
N ILE A 48 -4.03 -0.73 3.87
CA ILE A 48 -3.36 0.53 4.16
C ILE A 48 -3.25 1.32 2.87
N LYS A 49 -3.75 2.56 2.88
CA LYS A 49 -3.74 3.45 1.73
C LYS A 49 -2.99 4.73 2.06
N SER A 50 -2.18 5.20 1.12
CA SER A 50 -1.58 6.52 1.08
C SER A 50 -2.03 7.26 -0.19
N GLU A 51 -1.46 8.44 -0.41
CA GLU A 51 -1.62 9.19 -1.65
C GLU A 51 -0.88 8.56 -2.85
N VAL A 52 0.05 7.64 -2.61
CA VAL A 52 0.86 7.00 -3.68
C VAL A 52 0.55 5.53 -3.90
N GLU A 53 0.11 4.80 -2.88
CA GLU A 53 -0.18 3.37 -3.02
C GLU A 53 -1.24 2.87 -2.04
N SER A 54 -1.78 1.70 -2.35
CA SER A 54 -2.58 0.86 -1.47
C SER A 54 -1.90 -0.50 -1.31
N VAL A 55 -1.80 -0.97 -0.07
CA VAL A 55 -1.16 -2.24 0.30
C VAL A 55 -2.16 -3.08 1.08
N ILE A 56 -2.25 -4.36 0.73
CA ILE A 56 -3.12 -5.32 1.40
C ILE A 56 -2.31 -6.20 2.34
N ILE A 57 -2.78 -6.30 3.57
CA ILE A 57 -2.24 -7.19 4.60
C ILE A 57 -3.33 -8.21 4.97
N PRO A 58 -3.20 -9.46 4.54
CA PRO A 58 -4.09 -10.54 4.98
C PRO A 58 -3.99 -10.72 6.50
N VAL A 59 -5.11 -10.93 7.17
CA VAL A 59 -5.10 -11.40 8.57
C VAL A 59 -5.23 -12.92 8.60
N ASP A 60 -4.76 -13.54 9.67
CA ASP A 60 -4.80 -14.99 9.78
C ASP A 60 -6.24 -15.50 9.89
N ASN A 61 -6.55 -16.53 9.10
CA ASN A 61 -7.88 -17.16 9.04
C ASN A 61 -8.25 -17.90 10.34
N TYR A 62 -7.26 -18.24 11.18
CA TYR A 62 -7.43 -19.09 12.37
C TYR A 62 -7.18 -18.34 13.68
N MET A 63 -7.62 -17.09 13.74
CA MET A 63 -7.47 -16.29 14.95
C MET A 63 -8.77 -16.33 15.76
N ASP A 64 -8.71 -16.86 16.98
CA ASP A 64 -9.88 -16.97 17.87
C ASP A 64 -10.33 -15.60 18.38
N LEU A 65 -11.60 -15.49 18.80
CA LEU A 65 -12.12 -14.28 19.43
C LEU A 65 -11.25 -13.87 20.64
N GLY A 66 -10.84 -12.61 20.68
CA GLY A 66 -9.97 -12.05 21.71
C GLY A 66 -8.47 -12.25 21.48
N GLN A 67 -8.05 -13.01 20.47
CA GLN A 67 -6.63 -13.09 20.08
C GLN A 67 -6.22 -11.87 19.26
N CYS A 68 -4.97 -11.44 19.45
CA CYS A 68 -4.36 -10.33 18.73
C CYS A 68 -3.04 -10.77 18.11
N HIS A 69 -2.87 -10.52 16.82
CA HIS A 69 -1.63 -10.78 16.10
C HIS A 69 -1.00 -9.47 15.61
N LYS A 70 0.32 -9.48 15.48
CA LYS A 70 1.11 -8.36 14.98
C LYS A 70 1.28 -8.46 13.48
N TYR A 71 0.96 -7.37 12.80
CA TYR A 71 1.08 -7.22 11.36
C TYR A 71 1.92 -5.99 11.03
N GLY A 72 2.38 -5.91 9.79
CA GLY A 72 3.11 -4.75 9.31
C GLY A 72 3.53 -4.89 7.86
N THR A 73 3.79 -3.75 7.25
CA THR A 73 4.31 -3.66 5.88
C THR A 73 5.11 -2.37 5.70
N ASN A 74 5.85 -2.29 4.61
CA ASN A 74 6.39 -1.02 4.14
C ASN A 74 5.32 -0.32 3.30
N ILE A 75 5.17 0.99 3.50
CA ILE A 75 4.32 1.85 2.69
C ILE A 75 5.08 3.11 2.33
N HIS A 76 4.82 3.59 1.11
CA HIS A 76 5.35 4.83 0.61
C HIS A 76 4.35 5.95 0.84
N THR A 77 4.84 7.09 1.31
CA THR A 77 4.09 8.33 1.45
C THR A 77 5.03 9.51 1.64
N SER A 78 4.64 10.66 1.11
CA SER A 78 5.24 11.96 1.36
C SER A 78 4.71 12.62 2.65
N ASP A 79 3.56 12.16 3.16
CA ASP A 79 2.89 12.72 4.33
C ASP A 79 2.21 11.60 5.13
N THR A 80 2.76 11.26 6.29
CA THR A 80 2.21 10.20 7.13
C THR A 80 0.78 10.45 7.60
N SER A 81 0.30 11.70 7.57
CA SER A 81 -1.10 12.03 7.88
C SER A 81 -2.08 11.59 6.79
N SER A 82 -1.60 11.23 5.59
CA SER A 82 -2.40 10.70 4.50
C SER A 82 -2.75 9.21 4.67
N LEU A 83 -2.11 8.53 5.63
CA LEU A 83 -2.25 7.10 5.83
C LEU A 83 -3.64 6.76 6.38
N VAL A 84 -4.37 5.94 5.62
CA VAL A 84 -5.70 5.43 5.98
C VAL A 84 -5.63 3.93 6.12
N PHE A 85 -6.12 3.42 7.25
CA PHE A 85 -6.27 2.00 7.53
C PHE A 85 -7.74 1.63 7.45
N SER A 86 -8.05 0.56 6.73
CA SER A 86 -9.41 0.07 6.55
C SER A 86 -9.42 -1.46 6.56
N LEU A 87 -10.50 -2.03 7.06
CA LEU A 87 -10.70 -3.48 7.00
C LEU A 87 -11.37 -3.84 5.68
N PHE A 88 -11.13 -5.05 5.20
CA PHE A 88 -11.87 -5.60 4.07
C PHE A 88 -12.35 -7.02 4.35
N ALA A 89 -13.50 -7.35 3.80
CA ALA A 89 -14.10 -8.66 3.79
C ALA A 89 -14.11 -9.23 2.37
N ARG A 90 -14.68 -10.43 2.22
CA ARG A 90 -14.75 -11.11 0.92
C ARG A 90 -15.48 -10.29 -0.15
N ASP A 91 -16.55 -9.60 0.23
CA ASP A 91 -17.37 -8.84 -0.71
C ASP A 91 -16.62 -7.65 -1.34
N ASP A 92 -15.54 -7.19 -0.70
CA ASP A 92 -14.69 -6.09 -1.18
C ASP A 92 -13.63 -6.54 -2.20
N PHE A 93 -13.48 -7.86 -2.45
CA PHE A 93 -12.36 -8.41 -3.21
C PHE A 93 -12.27 -7.84 -4.63
N ASN A 94 -13.41 -7.78 -5.34
CA ASN A 94 -13.44 -7.28 -6.72
C ASN A 94 -12.99 -5.82 -6.80
N ASP A 95 -13.49 -4.98 -5.89
CA ASP A 95 -13.16 -3.56 -5.85
C ASP A 95 -11.67 -3.35 -5.50
N ILE A 96 -11.14 -4.15 -4.58
CA ILE A 96 -9.72 -4.13 -4.21
C ILE A 96 -8.84 -4.59 -5.39
N VAL A 97 -9.22 -5.66 -6.08
CA VAL A 97 -8.46 -6.13 -7.26
C VAL A 97 -8.44 -5.06 -8.34
N ILE A 98 -9.58 -4.44 -8.66
CA ILE A 98 -9.66 -3.35 -9.64
C ILE A 98 -8.78 -2.16 -9.22
N LEU A 99 -8.82 -1.78 -7.94
CA LEU A 99 -7.97 -0.72 -7.39
C LEU A 99 -6.48 -1.05 -7.58
N LEU A 100 -6.06 -2.25 -7.21
CA LEU A 100 -4.66 -2.69 -7.30
C LEU A 100 -4.20 -2.87 -8.74
N GLU A 101 -5.05 -3.34 -9.65
CA GLU A 101 -4.74 -3.44 -11.09
C GLU A 101 -4.55 -2.05 -11.70
N LYS A 102 -5.40 -1.09 -11.33
CA LYS A 102 -5.22 0.32 -11.74
C LYS A 102 -3.91 0.90 -11.21
N GLN A 103 -3.59 0.66 -9.94
CA GLN A 103 -2.32 1.07 -9.34
C GLN A 103 -1.14 0.44 -10.08
N LEU A 104 -1.21 -0.86 -10.39
CA LEU A 104 -0.19 -1.59 -11.13
C LEU A 104 0.12 -0.92 -12.47
N THR A 105 -0.91 -0.62 -13.27
CA THR A 105 -0.74 0.06 -14.57
C THR A 105 -0.09 1.44 -14.41
N ILE A 106 -0.59 2.26 -13.48
CA ILE A 106 -0.04 3.60 -13.24
C ILE A 106 1.43 3.52 -12.83
N THR A 107 1.77 2.62 -11.91
CA THR A 107 3.16 2.46 -11.44
C THR A 107 4.07 1.93 -12.54
N GLN A 108 3.59 1.04 -13.42
CA GLN A 108 4.36 0.58 -14.60
C GLN A 108 4.71 1.73 -15.54
N ASP A 109 3.73 2.61 -15.83
CA ASP A 109 3.95 3.79 -16.66
C ASP A 109 4.97 4.75 -16.04
N LEU A 110 4.91 4.94 -14.71
CA LEU A 110 5.88 5.76 -13.97
C LEU A 110 7.30 5.19 -14.02
N VAL A 111 7.45 3.87 -13.91
CA VAL A 111 8.75 3.19 -14.08
C VAL A 111 9.30 3.44 -15.48
N ILE A 112 8.50 3.22 -16.52
CA ILE A 112 8.90 3.44 -17.92
C ILE A 112 9.30 4.90 -18.15
N SER A 113 8.50 5.85 -17.65
CA SER A 113 8.80 7.29 -17.78
C SER A 113 10.13 7.65 -17.10
N ALA A 114 10.38 7.15 -15.88
CA ALA A 114 11.63 7.42 -15.17
C ALA A 114 12.85 6.81 -15.89
N GLU A 115 12.72 5.61 -16.46
CA GLU A 115 13.77 4.99 -17.28
C GLU A 115 14.04 5.79 -18.54
N GLN A 116 13.00 6.27 -19.23
CA GLN A 116 13.14 7.15 -20.40
C GLN A 116 13.81 8.48 -20.04
N ASP A 117 13.49 9.06 -18.89
CA ASP A 117 14.10 10.30 -18.44
C ASP A 117 15.58 10.13 -18.09
N LEU A 118 15.98 8.98 -17.55
CA LEU A 118 17.40 8.64 -17.39
C LEU A 118 18.12 8.51 -18.74
N LEU A 119 17.50 7.87 -19.73
CA LEU A 119 18.10 7.72 -21.07
C LEU A 119 18.28 9.05 -21.82
N LYS A 120 17.44 10.05 -21.55
CA LYS A 120 17.57 11.39 -22.14
C LYS A 120 18.77 12.16 -21.59
N ILE A 121 19.32 11.77 -20.45
CA ILE A 121 20.51 12.40 -19.88
C ILE A 121 21.74 11.79 -20.56
N GLN A 122 22.18 12.45 -21.64
CA GLN A 122 23.21 11.93 -22.55
C GLN A 122 24.62 11.87 -21.92
N ASN A 123 24.93 12.75 -20.95
CA ASN A 123 26.22 12.78 -20.25
C ASN A 123 26.03 12.86 -18.72
N ILE A 124 26.80 12.05 -17.99
CA ILE A 124 26.94 12.18 -16.53
C ILE A 124 27.91 13.34 -16.26
N GLU A 125 27.44 14.56 -16.52
CA GLU A 125 28.13 15.77 -16.13
C GLU A 125 27.83 16.10 -14.65
N PRO A 126 28.75 16.76 -13.93
CA PRO A 126 28.57 17.07 -12.50
C PRO A 126 27.26 17.82 -12.20
N GLU A 127 26.84 18.71 -13.10
CA GLU A 127 25.57 19.45 -13.03
C GLU A 127 24.31 18.57 -13.14
N ASN A 128 24.43 17.40 -13.77
CA ASN A 128 23.31 16.46 -13.95
C ASN A 128 23.25 15.39 -12.84
N LEU A 129 24.27 15.28 -11.99
CA LEU A 129 24.35 14.23 -10.96
C LEU A 129 23.19 14.28 -9.97
N GLU A 130 22.80 15.47 -9.52
CA GLU A 130 21.68 15.62 -8.60
C GLU A 130 20.38 15.13 -9.23
N LYS A 131 20.10 15.57 -10.47
CA LYS A 131 18.93 15.14 -11.24
C LYS A 131 18.92 13.63 -11.49
N ILE A 132 20.07 13.04 -11.84
CA ILE A 132 20.22 11.59 -12.02
C ILE A 132 19.87 10.86 -10.72
N ASN A 133 20.39 11.33 -9.59
CA ASN A 133 20.12 10.71 -8.29
C ASN A 133 18.65 10.82 -7.90
N THR A 134 18.02 11.98 -8.13
CA THR A 134 16.57 12.15 -7.90
C THR A 134 15.76 11.17 -8.74
N ILE A 135 16.06 11.02 -10.03
CA ILE A 135 15.31 10.09 -10.90
C ILE A 135 15.56 8.64 -10.47
N LYS A 136 16.79 8.28 -10.11
CA LYS A 136 17.11 6.94 -9.58
C LYS A 136 16.36 6.62 -8.28
N ASN A 137 16.27 7.58 -7.35
CA ASN A 137 15.52 7.40 -6.12
C ASN A 137 14.03 7.16 -6.42
N LYS A 138 13.43 7.98 -7.30
CA LYS A 138 12.04 7.79 -7.75
C LYS A 138 11.83 6.43 -8.41
N LEU A 139 12.74 6.03 -9.29
CA LEU A 139 12.66 4.74 -9.99
C LEU A 139 12.72 3.56 -9.00
N ASN A 140 13.58 3.63 -7.98
CA ASN A 140 13.63 2.62 -6.93
C ASN A 140 12.30 2.57 -6.15
N SER A 141 11.76 3.70 -5.72
CA SER A 141 10.46 3.74 -5.03
C SER A 141 9.32 3.19 -5.90
N TYR A 142 9.27 3.53 -7.19
CA TYR A 142 8.25 2.99 -8.09
C TYR A 142 8.38 1.48 -8.27
N ARG A 143 9.60 0.92 -8.29
CA ARG A 143 9.81 -0.52 -8.34
C ARG A 143 9.35 -1.21 -7.06
N GLU A 144 9.64 -0.62 -5.90
CA GLU A 144 9.18 -1.12 -4.61
C GLU A 144 7.63 -1.12 -4.51
N ILE A 145 6.98 -0.03 -4.93
CA ILE A 145 5.51 0.07 -5.02
C ILE A 145 4.97 -0.99 -5.99
N LEU A 146 5.63 -1.19 -7.14
CA LEU A 146 5.21 -2.17 -8.14
C LEU A 146 5.21 -3.60 -7.57
N ASP A 147 6.27 -3.96 -6.85
CA ASP A 147 6.41 -5.29 -6.24
C ASP A 147 5.46 -5.49 -5.05
N SER A 148 5.24 -4.43 -4.25
CA SER A 148 4.21 -4.37 -3.21
C SER A 148 2.80 -4.60 -3.79
N THR A 149 2.48 -3.92 -4.89
CA THR A 149 1.19 -4.04 -5.59
C THR A 149 0.96 -5.45 -6.12
N LYS A 150 1.97 -6.04 -6.80
CA LYS A 150 1.89 -7.42 -7.29
C LYS A 150 1.69 -8.42 -6.13
N SER A 151 2.38 -8.21 -5.02
CA SER A 151 2.26 -9.04 -3.83
C SER A 151 0.86 -8.94 -3.23
N SER A 152 0.29 -7.73 -3.16
CA SER A 152 -1.08 -7.49 -2.70
C SER A 152 -2.12 -8.19 -3.59
N ILE A 153 -1.98 -8.10 -4.92
CA ILE A 153 -2.87 -8.80 -5.87
C ILE A 153 -2.77 -10.31 -5.67
N LYS A 154 -1.54 -10.85 -5.56
CA LYS A 154 -1.33 -12.28 -5.32
C LYS A 154 -1.94 -12.73 -4.00
N ALA A 155 -1.83 -11.90 -2.96
CA ALA A 155 -2.40 -12.19 -1.65
C ALA A 155 -3.94 -12.26 -1.70
N ILE A 156 -4.60 -11.27 -2.30
CA ILE A 156 -6.07 -11.27 -2.47
C ILE A 156 -6.53 -12.46 -3.29
N ARG A 157 -5.92 -12.72 -4.45
CA ARG A 157 -6.29 -13.88 -5.30
C ARG A 157 -6.02 -15.23 -4.64
N GLY A 158 -5.09 -15.29 -3.68
CA GLY A 158 -4.83 -16.50 -2.89
C GLY A 158 -5.84 -16.75 -1.78
N MET A 159 -6.69 -15.77 -1.46
CA MET A 159 -7.78 -15.90 -0.49
C MET A 159 -9.13 -16.22 -1.12
N GLU A 160 -9.23 -16.17 -2.45
CA GLU A 160 -10.46 -16.45 -3.22
C GLU A 160 -10.86 -17.94 -3.15
#